data_AF-A0A3C1PSG3-F1
#
_entry.id   AF-A0A3C1PSG3-F1
#
_cell.length_a   1.000
_cell.length_b   1.000
_cell.length_c   1.000
_cell.angle_alpha   90.00
_cell.angle_beta   90.00
_cell.angle_gamma   90.00
#
_symmetry.space_group_name_H-M   'P 1'
#
loop_
_entity.id
_entity.type
_entity.pdbx_description
1 polymer ?
#
loop_
_entity_poly.entity_id
_entity_poly.type
_entity_poly.pdbx_seq_one_letter_code
_entity_poly.pdbx_strand_id
1 'polypeptide(L)' 'CQMNEYDSDRMADLLNASHELTATDTPDDAEVILINTCSIREKAQEKVFSELGRYKGLKENNPNLIVG' A
#
# COMPACT_ATOMS: atom_id res chain seq x y z
N CYS A 1 -7.86 -0.54 11.28
CA CYS A 1 -8.61 0.16 12.35
C CYS A 1 -9.43 1.23 11.63
N GLN A 2 -10.51 1.76 12.23
CA GLN A 2 -11.37 2.74 11.54
C GLN A 2 -10.60 3.97 11.05
N MET A 3 -9.56 4.38 11.77
CA MET A 3 -8.68 5.47 11.36
C MET A 3 -7.89 5.13 10.09
N ASN A 4 -7.28 3.94 10.01
CA ASN A 4 -6.55 3.53 8.81
C ASN A 4 -7.46 3.43 7.58
N GLU A 5 -8.72 3.02 7.73
CA GLU A 5 -9.66 2.97 6.60
C GLU A 5 -9.94 4.37 6.06
N TYR A 6 -10.29 5.31 6.95
CA TYR A 6 -10.49 6.71 6.58
C TYR A 6 -9.23 7.35 5.97
N ASP A 7 -8.06 7.10 6.57
CA ASP A 7 -6.79 7.62 6.06
C ASP A 7 -6.46 7.01 4.69
N SER A 8 -6.75 5.72 4.46
CA SER A 8 -6.54 5.07 3.17
C SER A 8 -7.44 5.66 2.09
N ASP A 9 -8.72 5.90 2.37
CA ASP A 9 -9.64 6.54 1.42
C ASP A 9 -9.14 7.94 1.03
N ARG A 10 -8.71 8.72 2.03
CA ARG A 10 -8.14 10.05 1.79
C ARG A 10 -6.84 10.01 0.99
N MET A 11 -5.99 9.01 1.23
CA MET A 11 -4.76 8.81 0.45
C MET A 11 -5.07 8.45 -1.01
N ALA A 12 -6.10 7.64 -1.24
CA ALA A 12 -6.55 7.31 -2.60
C ALA A 12 -7.02 8.56 -3.36
N ASP A 13 -7.83 9.41 -2.73
CA ASP A 13 -8.28 10.69 -3.33
C ASP A 13 -7.10 11.61 -3.68
N LEU A 14 -6.11 11.71 -2.78
CA LEU A 14 -4.92 12.53 -3.01
C LEU A 14 -4.06 12.00 -4.15
N LEU A 15 -3.85 10.69 -4.22
CA LEU A 15 -3.10 10.05 -5.31
C LEU A 15 -3.81 10.21 -6.65
N ASN A 16 -5.14 10.11 -6.67
CA ASN A 16 -5.93 10.38 -7.86
C ASN A 16 -5.77 11.83 -8.33
N ALA A 17 -5.93 12.80 -7.43
CA ALA A 17 -5.86 14.21 -7.77
C ALA A 17 -4.46 14.69 -8.22
N SER A 18 -3.40 14.03 -7.76
CA SER A 18 -2.01 14.47 -7.99
C SER A 18 -1.26 13.65 -9.06
N HIS A 19 -1.57 12.38 -9.20
CA HIS A 19 -0.86 11.45 -10.08
C HIS A 19 -1.80 10.67 -11.01
N GLU A 20 -3.10 11.01 -11.04
CA GLU A 20 -4.13 10.36 -11.87
C GLU A 20 -4.26 8.84 -11.61
N LEU A 21 -3.84 8.40 -10.41
CA LEU A 21 -3.90 7.00 -10.01
C LEU A 21 -5.31 6.63 -9.53
N THR A 22 -5.73 5.39 -9.82
CA THR A 22 -6.99 4.82 -9.36
C THR A 22 -6.74 3.52 -8.61
N ALA A 23 -7.64 3.16 -7.69
CA ALA A 23 -7.56 1.88 -7.00
C ALA A 23 -7.67 0.72 -8.01
N THR A 24 -6.87 -0.31 -7.81
CA THR A 24 -6.88 -1.55 -8.59
C THR A 24 -7.48 -2.69 -7.77
N ASP A 25 -8.07 -3.67 -8.45
CA ASP A 25 -8.61 -4.87 -7.80
C ASP A 25 -7.53 -5.90 -7.48
N THR A 26 -6.41 -5.86 -8.21
CA THR A 26 -5.29 -6.78 -8.02
C THR A 26 -3.97 -6.04 -7.79
N PRO A 27 -3.07 -6.57 -6.94
CA PRO A 27 -1.73 -5.99 -6.74
C PRO A 27 -0.84 -6.07 -7.99
N ASP A 28 -1.07 -7.03 -8.87
CA ASP A 28 -0.30 -7.23 -10.11
C ASP A 28 -0.48 -6.08 -11.11
N ASP A 29 -1.66 -5.45 -11.10
CA ASP A 29 -1.98 -4.29 -11.94
C ASP A 29 -1.53 -2.95 -11.32
N ALA A 30 -1.04 -2.97 -10.08
CA ALA A 30 -0.72 -1.75 -9.35
C ALA A 30 0.65 -1.17 -9.76
N GLU A 31 0.72 0.15 -9.85
CA GLU A 31 1.99 0.89 -9.93
C GLU A 31 2.50 1.32 -8.54
N VAL A 32 1.57 1.46 -7.59
CA VAL A 32 1.84 1.85 -6.20
C VAL A 32 1.03 0.95 -5.26
N ILE A 33 1.70 0.35 -4.29
CA ILE A 33 1.10 -0.40 -3.18
C ILE A 33 1.40 0.36 -1.89
N LEU A 34 0.36 0.86 -1.21
CA LEU A 34 0.47 1.59 0.05
C LEU A 34 0.01 0.73 1.23
N ILE A 35 0.88 0.50 2.22
CA ILE A 35 0.62 -0.29 3.42
C ILE A 35 0.40 0.64 4.61
N ASN A 36 -0.86 1.00 4.84
CA ASN A 36 -1.23 1.81 5.99
C ASN A 36 -1.33 0.96 7.27
N THR A 37 -0.35 1.06 8.17
CA THR A 37 -0.34 0.36 9.47
C THR A 37 -0.43 1.32 10.66
N CYS A 38 -0.90 0.83 11.81
CA CYS A 38 -0.90 1.64 13.04
C CYS A 38 0.47 1.55 13.74
N SER A 39 1.15 2.68 13.94
CA SER A 39 2.48 2.72 14.59
C SER A 39 2.49 2.31 16.07
N ILE A 40 1.37 2.45 16.77
CA ILE A 40 1.29 2.24 18.23
C ILE A 40 0.94 0.81 18.65
N ARG A 41 0.73 -0.10 17.70
CA ARG A 41 0.38 -1.50 18.01
C ARG A 41 1.63 -2.36 17.92
N GLU A 42 1.92 -3.10 18.98
CA GLU A 42 3.11 -3.96 19.09
C GLU A 42 3.31 -4.91 17.90
N LYS A 43 2.22 -5.48 17.36
CA LYS A 43 2.25 -6.41 16.20
C LYS A 43 2.14 -5.74 14.83
N ALA A 44 2.07 -4.41 14.75
CA ALA A 44 1.92 -3.72 13.47
C ALA A 44 3.18 -3.85 12.60
N GLN A 45 4.35 -3.81 13.22
CA GLN A 45 5.63 -3.92 12.53
C GLN A 45 5.80 -5.30 11.87
N GLU A 46 5.48 -6.37 12.59
CA GLU A 46 5.53 -7.74 12.05
C GLU A 46 4.60 -7.90 10.84
N LYS A 47 3.40 -7.30 10.89
CA LYS A 47 2.45 -7.32 9.78
C LYS A 47 2.98 -6.58 8.55
N VAL A 48 3.61 -5.42 8.72
CA VAL A 48 4.22 -4.68 7.61
C VAL A 48 5.30 -5.53 6.94
N PHE A 49 6.19 -6.15 7.72
CA PHE A 49 7.22 -7.02 7.13
C PHE A 49 6.64 -8.23 6.40
N SER A 50 5.58 -8.82 6.93
CA SER A 50 4.87 -9.91 6.25
C SER A 50 4.29 -9.47 4.91
N GLU A 51 3.62 -8.31 4.86
CA GLU A 51 3.06 -7.76 3.62
C GLU A 51 4.16 -7.37 2.61
N LEU A 52 5.24 -6.71 3.06
CA LEU A 52 6.39 -6.39 2.21
C LEU A 52 7.02 -7.65 1.61
N GLY A 53 7.12 -8.73 2.38
CA GLY A 53 7.60 -10.03 1.90
C GLY A 53 6.73 -10.60 0.77
N ARG A 54 5.40 -10.41 0.86
CA ARG A 54 4.44 -10.88 -0.16
C ARG A 54 4.63 -10.15 -1.50
N TYR A 55 4.89 -8.85 -1.46
CA TYR A 55 5.05 -8.03 -2.67
C TYR A 55 6.47 -8.03 -3.24
N LYS A 56 7.43 -8.66 -2.55
CA LYS A 56 8.82 -8.74 -3.03
C LYS A 56 8.92 -9.32 -4.45
N GLY A 57 8.18 -10.39 -4.74
CA GLY A 57 8.16 -10.99 -6.09
C GLY A 57 7.60 -10.06 -7.15
N LEU A 58 6.57 -9.26 -6.82
CA LEU A 58 6.03 -8.26 -7.74
C LEU A 58 7.04 -7.16 -8.03
N LYS A 59 7.77 -6.70 -7.02
CA LYS A 59 8.84 -5.70 -7.17
C LYS A 59 10.03 -6.24 -7.97
N GLU A 60 10.34 -7.53 -7.86
CA GLU A 60 11.36 -8.20 -8.68
C GLU A 60 10.93 -8.27 -10.16
N ASN A 61 9.65 -8.55 -10.43
CA ASN A 61 9.10 -8.60 -11.79
C ASN A 61 8.89 -7.20 -12.41
N ASN A 62 8.53 -6.22 -11.59
CA ASN A 62 8.37 -4.81 -11.98
C ASN A 62 9.22 -3.91 -11.07
N PRO A 63 10.47 -3.61 -11.46
CA PRO A 63 11.34 -2.72 -10.70
C PRO A 63 10.78 -1.31 -10.47
N ASN A 64 9.82 -0.87 -11.27
CA ASN A 64 9.20 0.45 -11.15
C ASN A 64 8.05 0.47 -10.13
N LEU A 65 7.49 -0.67 -9.72
CA LEU A 65 6.42 -0.76 -8.72
C LEU A 65 6.83 -0.10 -7.40
N ILE A 66 6.11 0.89 -6.90
CA ILE A 66 6.41 1.51 -5.60
C ILE A 66 5.67 0.74 -4.50
N VAL A 67 6.37 0.31 -3.44
CA VAL A 67 5.76 -0.35 -2.27
C VAL A 67 6.22 0.40 -1.02
N GLY A 68 5.28 0.87 -0.19
CA GLY A 68 5.59 1.67 1.00
C GLY A 68 4.48 1.74 2.03
#